data_AF-A0A7Y0KHP4-F1
#
_entry.id   AF-A0A7Y0KHP4-F1
#
_cell.length_a   1.000
_cell.length_b   1.000
_cell.length_c   1.000
_cell.angle_alpha   90.00
_cell.angle_beta   90.00
_cell.angle_gamma   90.00
#
_symmetry.space_group_name_H-M   'P 1'
#
loop_
_entity.id
_entity.type
_entity.pdbx_description
1 polymer ?
#
loop_
_entity_poly.entity_id
_entity_poly.type
_entity_poly.pdbx_seq_one_letter_code
_entity_poly.pdbx_strand_id
1 'polypeptide(L)' 'MREFAVRYVNGPLQGEGTISLPDGAAAEPPLLQRIPLPAPERGVQQTMSRMVGGQSHAVYERTAYNDASGEWEFQLVRLE' A
#
# COMPACT_ATOMS: atom_id res chain seq x y z
N MET A 1 12.47 8.89 -13.21
CA MET A 1 11.84 7.86 -12.35
C MET A 1 10.60 7.38 -13.09
N ARG A 2 10.12 6.15 -12.86
CA ARG A 2 8.90 5.66 -13.50
C ARG A 2 7.77 5.60 -12.48
N GLU A 3 6.64 6.20 -12.83
CA GLU A 3 5.45 6.25 -11.99
C GLU A 3 4.37 5.35 -12.60
N PHE A 4 3.73 4.56 -11.74
CA PHE A 4 2.62 3.69 -12.11
C PHE A 4 1.38 4.12 -11.34
N ALA A 5 0.32 4.45 -12.07
CA ALA A 5 -0.99 4.63 -11.47
C ALA A 5 -1.50 3.27 -11.00
N VAL A 6 -1.97 3.20 -9.76
CA VAL A 6 -2.48 1.97 -9.15
C VAL A 6 -3.80 2.22 -8.44
N ARG A 7 -4.60 1.18 -8.32
CA ARG A 7 -5.88 1.22 -7.62
C ARG A 7 -5.93 0.09 -6.60
N TYR A 8 -5.98 0.46 -5.32
CA TYR A 8 -6.09 -0.48 -4.23
C TYR A 8 -7.56 -0.84 -3.96
N VAL A 9 -7.85 -2.13 -3.85
CA VAL A 9 -9.19 -2.66 -3.62
C VAL A 9 -9.22 -3.59 -2.41
N ASN A 10 -10.37 -3.65 -1.74
CA ASN A 10 -10.64 -4.55 -0.62
C ASN A 10 -9.71 -4.40 0.60
N GLY A 11 -9.10 -3.24 0.82
CA GLY A 11 -8.21 -3.01 1.96
C GLY A 11 -8.28 -1.62 2.60
N PRO A 12 -7.53 -1.41 3.69
CA PRO A 12 -7.56 -0.15 4.46
C PRO A 12 -7.06 1.06 3.66
N LEU A 13 -6.16 0.84 2.70
CA LEU A 13 -5.82 1.79 1.66
C LEU A 13 -6.69 1.40 0.46
N GLN A 14 -7.84 2.06 0.27
CA GLN A 14 -8.73 1.82 -0.85
C GLN A 14 -8.74 3.05 -1.76
N GLY A 15 -8.71 2.82 -3.07
CA GLY A 15 -8.77 3.87 -4.08
C GLY A 15 -7.48 4.03 -4.88
N GLU A 16 -7.37 5.17 -5.54
CA GLU A 16 -6.25 5.50 -6.43
C GLU A 16 -4.96 5.78 -5.63
N GLY A 17 -3.82 5.41 -6.22
CA GLY A 17 -2.49 5.65 -5.67
C GLY A 17 -1.43 5.61 -6.76
N THR A 18 -0.18 5.83 -6.37
CA THR A 18 0.95 5.85 -7.30
C THR A 18 2.11 5.05 -6.73
N ILE A 19 2.77 4.25 -7.57
CA ILE A 19 4.02 3.58 -7.25
C ILE A 19 5.13 4.23 -8.07
N SER A 20 6.10 4.83 -7.37
CA SER A 20 7.29 5.41 -8.00
C SER A 20 8.47 4.44 -7.87
N LEU A 21 9.01 4.01 -9.00
CA LEU A 21 10.20 3.17 -9.07
C LEU A 21 11.39 3.93 -9.67
N PRO A 22 12.63 3.63 -9.26
CA PRO A 22 13.82 4.23 -9.84
C PRO A 22 13.96 3.89 -11.33
N ASP A 23 14.67 4.74 -12.09
CA ASP A 23 15.01 4.43 -13.48
C ASP A 23 15.86 3.16 -13.56
N GLY A 24 15.51 2.27 -14.49
CA GLY A 24 16.10 0.93 -14.59
C GLY A 24 15.35 -0.16 -13.81
N ALA A 25 14.27 0.19 -13.11
CA ALA A 25 13.33 -0.79 -12.58
C ALA A 25 12.52 -1.48 -13.70
N ALA A 26 11.76 -2.51 -13.33
CA ALA A 26 10.91 -3.26 -14.24
C ALA A 26 9.92 -2.34 -15.00
N ALA A 27 9.44 -2.82 -16.15
CA ALA A 27 8.45 -2.11 -16.96
C ALA A 27 7.06 -2.03 -16.30
N GLU A 28 6.85 -2.76 -15.20
CA GLU A 28 5.58 -2.91 -14.50
C GLU A 28 5.81 -2.78 -12.97
N PRO A 29 4.78 -2.44 -12.17
CA PRO A 29 4.89 -2.37 -10.72
C PRO A 29 5.07 -3.77 -10.10
N PRO A 30 5.56 -3.88 -8.85
CA PRO A 30 5.81 -5.17 -8.21
C PRO A 30 4.53 -5.99 -8.05
N LEU A 31 4.67 -7.33 -8.06
CA LEU A 31 3.54 -8.24 -7.85
C LEU A 31 2.92 -8.12 -6.46
N LEU A 32 3.75 -7.90 -5.44
CA LEU A 32 3.33 -7.71 -4.05
C LEU A 32 3.81 -6.37 -3.55
N GLN A 33 2.92 -5.67 -2.85
CA GLN A 33 3.22 -4.40 -2.23
C GLN A 33 2.87 -4.44 -0.75
N ARG A 34 3.85 -4.10 0.08
CA ARG A 34 3.67 -4.01 1.52
C ARG A 34 3.67 -2.55 1.93
N ILE A 35 2.53 -2.05 2.40
CA ILE A 35 2.34 -0.64 2.73
C ILE A 35 2.10 -0.52 4.24
N PRO A 36 2.89 0.30 4.97
CA PRO A 36 2.64 0.54 6.38
C PRO A 36 1.31 1.27 6.56
N LEU A 37 0.50 0.80 7.49
CA LEU A 37 -0.73 1.48 7.87
C LEU A 37 -0.43 2.57 8.91
N PRO A 38 -1.10 3.72 8.83
CA PRO A 38 -1.02 4.71 9.90
C PRO A 38 -1.47 4.02 11.19
N ALA A 39 -0.63 4.11 12.23
CA ALA A 39 -1.05 3.69 13.55
C ALA A 39 -2.30 4.51 13.92
N PRO A 40 -3.30 3.90 14.60
CA PRO A 40 -4.42 4.68 15.12
C PRO A 40 -3.83 5.72 16.08
N GLU A 41 -3.76 6.98 15.65
CA GLU A 41 -3.37 8.08 16.51
C GLU A 41 -4.41 8.14 17.64
N ARG A 42 -4.03 7.63 18.81
CA ARG A 42 -4.82 7.81 20.01
C ARG A 42 -4.87 9.30 20.31
N GLY A 43 -5.98 9.92 19.93
CA GLY A 43 -6.39 11.17 20.54
C GLY A 43 -6.39 11.00 22.06
N VAL A 44 -5.61 11.85 22.72
CA VAL A 44 -5.71 12.20 24.14
C VAL A 44 -5.18 11.14 25.13
N GLN A 45 -4.07 11.53 25.77
CA GLN A 45 -3.61 11.14 27.12
C GLN A 45 -3.75 9.67 27.53
N GLN A 46 -2.62 8.96 27.65
CA GLN A 46 -2.31 8.25 28.89
C GLN A 46 -0.88 7.71 28.90
N THR A 47 -0.11 8.26 29.83
CA THR A 47 1.10 7.76 30.45
C THR A 47 1.14 6.24 30.55
N MET A 48 1.71 5.52 29.58
CA MET A 48 2.27 4.19 29.82
C MET A 48 3.47 3.94 28.90
N SER A 49 4.61 3.90 29.56
CA SER A 49 5.89 3.39 29.11
C SER A 49 5.75 2.06 28.35
N ARG A 50 6.57 1.94 27.29
CA ARG A 50 7.17 0.66 26.85
C ARG A 50 6.18 -0.39 26.32
N MET A 51 5.68 -0.17 25.10
CA MET A 51 5.41 -1.27 24.15
C MET A 51 6.03 -0.95 22.79
N VAL A 52 7.07 -1.70 22.48
CA VAL A 52 7.69 -1.87 21.17
C VAL A 52 6.69 -2.62 20.28
N GLY A 53 6.42 -2.12 19.08
CA GLY A 53 5.78 -2.88 17.99
C GLY A 53 4.30 -2.63 17.82
N GLY A 54 3.91 -1.93 16.75
CA GLY A 54 2.51 -1.80 16.36
C GLY A 54 2.29 -1.16 14.99
N GLN A 55 3.31 -1.11 14.14
CA GLN A 55 3.10 -0.71 12.75
C GLN A 55 2.58 -1.92 11.99
N SER A 56 1.25 -1.98 11.82
CA SER A 56 0.64 -2.96 10.95
C SER A 56 0.91 -2.61 9.49
N HIS A 57 1.07 -3.62 8.64
CA HIS A 57 1.27 -3.47 7.20
C HIS A 57 0.09 -4.09 6.45
N ALA A 58 -0.37 -3.44 5.39
CA ALA A 58 -1.26 -4.07 4.43
C ALA A 58 -0.45 -4.61 3.25
N VAL A 59 -0.66 -5.89 2.94
CA VAL A 59 -0.06 -6.55 1.80
C VAL A 59 -1.09 -6.64 0.68
N TYR A 60 -0.80 -5.99 -0.43
CA TYR A 60 -1.59 -6.02 -1.65
C TYR A 60 -0.90 -6.82 -2.74
N GLU A 61 -1.67 -7.51 -3.57
CA GLU A 61 -1.21 -8.22 -4.75
C GLU A 61 -1.76 -7.57 -6.02
N ARG A 62 -0.90 -7.43 -7.02
CA ARG A 62 -1.25 -6.92 -8.34
C ARG A 62 -2.08 -7.96 -9.09
N THR A 63 -3.35 -7.67 -9.33
CA THR A 63 -4.32 -8.60 -9.93
C THR A 63 -4.51 -8.39 -11.42
N ALA A 64 -4.59 -7.14 -11.86
CA ALA A 64 -4.93 -6.79 -13.24
C ALA A 64 -4.32 -5.45 -13.67
N TYR A 65 -4.27 -5.23 -14.98
CA TYR A 65 -4.03 -3.92 -15.58
C TYR A 65 -5.29 -3.47 -16.30
N ASN A 66 -5.75 -2.26 -15.99
CA ASN A 66 -6.88 -1.64 -16.65
C ASN A 66 -6.38 -0.78 -17.81
N ASP A 67 -6.50 -1.29 -19.04
CA ASP A 67 -6.08 -0.59 -20.26
C ASP A 67 -6.87 0.69 -20.51
N ALA A 68 -8.13 0.76 -20.06
CA ALA A 68 -8.99 1.92 -20.28
C ALA A 68 -8.60 3.13 -19.43
N SER A 69 -8.10 2.91 -18.20
CA SER A 69 -7.65 3.97 -17.29
C SER A 69 -6.14 4.05 -17.13
N GLY A 70 -5.39 3.06 -17.63
CA GLY A 70 -3.94 2.97 -17.48
C GLY A 70 -3.47 2.61 -16.07
N GLU A 71 -4.36 2.06 -15.23
CA GLU A 71 -4.11 1.77 -13.81
C GLU A 71 -3.83 0.28 -13.56
N TRP A 72 -2.95 -0.02 -12.61
CA TRP A 72 -2.79 -1.37 -12.08
C TRP A 72 -3.69 -1.61 -10.87
N GLU A 73 -4.45 -2.68 -10.87
CA GLU A 73 -5.27 -3.07 -9.73
C GLU A 73 -4.45 -3.88 -8.72
N PHE A 74 -4.59 -3.51 -7.45
CA PHE A 74 -3.96 -4.14 -6.31
C PHE A 74 -5.00 -4.56 -5.28
N GLN A 75 -5.17 -5.86 -5.07
CA GLN A 75 -6.12 -6.41 -4.12
C GLN A 75 -5.47 -6.74 -2.78
N LEU A 76 -6.12 -6.38 -1.67
CA LEU A 76 -5.65 -6.77 -0.35
C LEU A 76 -5.59 -8.29 -0.22
N VAL A 77 -4.42 -8.80 0.15
CA VAL A 77 -4.20 -10.21 0.47
C VAL A 77 -4.28 -10.44 1.97
N ARG A 78 -3.57 -9.62 2.76
CA ARG A 78 -3.53 -9.75 4.23
C ARG A 78 -3.09 -8.48 4.94
N LEU A 79 -3.38 -8.43 6.24
CA LEU A 79 -2.84 -7.45 7.19
C LEU A 79 -1.82 -8.14 8.09
N GLU A 80 -0.66 -7.49 8.27
CA GLU A 80 0.46 -7.91 9.11
C GLU A 80 0.69 -6.93 10.26
#